data_AF-A0A2J7Z9S2-F1
#
_entry.id   AF-A0A2J7Z9S2-F1
#
_cell.length_a   1.000
_cell.length_b   1.000
_cell.length_c   1.000
_cell.angle_alpha   90.00
_cell.angle_beta   90.00
_cell.angle_gamma   90.00
#
_symmetry.space_group_name_H-M   'P 1'
#
loop_
_entity.id
_entity.type
_entity.pdbx_description
1 polymer ?
#
loop_
_entity_poly.entity_id
_entity_poly.type
_entity_poly.pdbx_seq_one_letter_code
_entity_poly.pdbx_strand_id
1 'polypeptide(L)'
;MSTDPMDEIVHAFMAEYGVTEPTARHATELVFTLSMAMPEPEAQKEFERTVQAAAARGEGWAKDFYKGFITTRMPGYRATYDQAQRRGADAGAALEREHGLSPDAVAEVIAMIRAS
;
A
#
# COMPACT_ATOMS: atom_id res chain seq x y z
N MET A 1 6.28 3.17 28.66
CA MET A 1 5.44 3.10 27.44
C MET A 1 5.41 4.51 26.88
N SER A 2 5.87 4.71 25.64
CA SER A 2 5.77 6.03 24.98
C SER A 2 4.28 6.33 24.81
N THR A 3 3.85 7.54 25.17
CA THR A 3 2.47 8.02 25.03
C THR A 3 2.32 8.87 23.77
N ASP A 4 3.28 8.83 22.84
CA ASP A 4 3.25 9.61 21.61
C ASP A 4 2.44 8.84 20.54
N PRO A 5 1.32 9.41 20.04
CA PRO A 5 0.54 8.82 18.95
C PRO A 5 1.38 8.52 17.68
N MET A 6 2.48 9.26 17.47
CA MET A 6 3.41 8.99 16.37
C MET A 6 4.10 7.64 16.54
N ASP A 7 4.60 7.35 17.74
CA ASP A 7 5.34 6.10 18.00
C ASP A 7 4.42 4.87 17.89
N GLU A 8 3.14 5.00 18.28
CA GLU A 8 2.16 3.93 18.11
C GLU A 8 1.94 3.57 16.64
N ILE A 9 1.79 4.56 15.77
CA ILE A 9 1.59 4.34 14.33
C ILE A 9 2.88 3.82 13.67
N VAL A 10 4.04 4.31 14.09
CA VAL A 10 5.34 3.80 13.62
C VAL A 10 5.47 2.30 13.93
N HIS A 11 5.18 1.90 15.17
CA HIS A 11 5.22 0.50 15.56
C HIS A 11 4.18 -0.34 14.83
N ALA A 12 2.98 0.19 14.60
CA ALA A 12 1.95 -0.47 13.80
C ALA A 12 2.44 -0.73 12.36
N PHE A 13 3.03 0.26 11.70
CA PHE A 13 3.55 0.10 10.33
C PHE A 13 4.71 -0.89 10.26
N MET A 14 5.62 -0.88 11.24
CA MET A 14 6.68 -1.89 11.31
C MET A 14 6.11 -3.30 11.45
N ALA A 15 5.13 -3.49 12.34
CA ALA A 15 4.54 -4.79 12.61
C ALA A 15 3.69 -5.30 11.43
N GLU A 16 2.88 -4.43 10.83
CA GLU A 16 1.97 -4.79 9.75
C GLU A 16 2.71 -5.01 8.43
N TYR A 17 3.64 -4.13 8.07
CA TYR A 17 4.29 -4.14 6.75
C TYR A 17 5.72 -4.69 6.77
N GLY A 18 6.26 -5.05 7.94
CA GLY A 18 7.62 -5.59 8.07
C GLY A 18 8.72 -4.62 7.67
N VAL A 19 8.46 -3.31 7.76
CA VAL A 19 9.38 -2.24 7.36
C VAL A 19 10.29 -1.81 8.52
N THR A 20 11.37 -1.12 8.19
CA THR A 20 12.28 -0.54 9.20
C THR A 20 11.64 0.67 9.92
N GLU A 21 12.13 1.00 11.11
CA GLU A 21 11.65 2.19 11.85
C GLU A 21 11.81 3.49 11.04
N PRO A 22 12.93 3.78 10.35
CA PRO A 22 13.03 4.98 9.50
C PRO A 22 11.97 5.04 8.40
N THR A 23 11.69 3.91 7.74
CA THR A 23 10.64 3.82 6.71
C THR A 23 9.26 4.04 7.31
N ALA A 24 8.97 3.41 8.46
CA ALA A 24 7.71 3.60 9.17
C ALA A 24 7.52 5.05 9.60
N ARG A 25 8.55 5.71 10.15
CA ARG A 25 8.51 7.13 10.55
C ARG A 25 8.16 8.04 9.38
N HIS A 26 8.82 7.88 8.23
CA HIS A 26 8.48 8.67 7.04
C HIS A 26 7.04 8.46 6.56
N ALA A 27 6.57 7.22 6.54
CA ALA A 27 5.19 6.94 6.17
C ALA A 27 4.20 7.55 7.19
N THR A 28 4.49 7.45 8.49
CA THR A 28 3.67 8.06 9.54
C THR A 28 3.62 9.58 9.41
N GLU A 29 4.76 10.25 9.23
CA GLU A 29 4.84 11.70 8.99
C GLU A 29 3.96 12.13 7.80
N LEU A 30 3.97 11.35 6.72
CA LEU A 30 3.14 11.61 5.55
C LEU A 30 1.65 11.47 5.88
N VAL A 31 1.25 10.42 6.60
CA VAL A 31 -0.14 10.23 7.05
C VAL A 31 -0.61 11.44 7.86
N PHE A 32 0.16 11.86 8.88
CA PHE A 32 -0.20 13.02 9.69
C PHE A 32 -0.29 14.30 8.86
N THR A 33 0.66 14.52 7.94
CA THR A 33 0.67 15.70 7.07
C THR A 33 -0.61 15.76 6.22
N LEU A 34 -1.03 14.62 5.65
CA LEU A 34 -2.22 14.54 4.82
C LEU A 34 -3.50 14.65 5.64
N SER A 35 -3.60 13.98 6.80
CA SER A 35 -4.77 14.05 7.68
C SER A 35 -5.02 15.46 8.24
N MET A 36 -3.97 16.29 8.36
CA MET A 36 -4.14 17.71 8.73
C MET A 36 -4.61 18.58 7.56
N ALA A 37 -4.38 18.16 6.31
CA ALA A 37 -4.66 18.95 5.12
C ALA A 37 -6.01 18.63 4.46
N MET A 38 -6.51 17.40 4.63
CA MET A 38 -7.71 16.93 3.93
C MET A 38 -8.48 15.85 4.71
N PRO A 39 -9.78 15.64 4.41
CA PRO A 39 -10.58 14.57 5.00
C PRO A 39 -9.96 13.18 4.79
N GLU A 40 -10.20 12.28 5.74
CA GLU A 40 -9.60 10.94 5.78
C GLU A 40 -9.69 10.14 4.46
N PRO A 41 -10.84 10.08 3.73
CA PRO A 41 -10.90 9.35 2.47
C PRO A 41 -10.04 9.96 1.35
N GLU A 42 -9.82 11.27 1.39
CA GLU A 42 -8.96 11.99 0.44
C GLU A 42 -7.50 11.84 0.86
N ALA A 43 -7.20 11.91 2.16
CA ALA A 43 -5.87 11.73 2.73
C ALA A 43 -5.33 10.33 2.42
N GLN A 44 -6.16 9.30 2.54
CA GLN A 44 -5.77 7.92 2.22
C GLN A 44 -5.40 7.78 0.74
N LYS A 45 -6.20 8.34 -0.17
CA LYS A 45 -5.92 8.30 -1.61
C LYS A 45 -4.64 9.05 -1.96
N GLU A 46 -4.43 10.22 -1.35
CA GLU A 46 -3.23 11.01 -1.59
C GLU A 46 -1.98 10.36 -0.97
N PHE A 47 -2.13 9.65 0.15
CA PHE A 47 -1.06 8.85 0.76
C PHE A 47 -0.59 7.77 -0.20
N GLU A 48 -1.52 6.96 -0.72
CA GLU A 48 -1.23 5.89 -1.69
C GLU A 48 -0.55 6.46 -2.94
N ARG A 49 -1.11 7.56 -3.49
CA ARG A 49 -0.53 8.25 -4.65
C ARG A 49 0.88 8.77 -4.36
N THR A 50 1.11 9.35 -3.19
CA THR A 50 2.41 9.94 -2.82
C THR A 50 3.46 8.87 -2.61
N VAL A 51 3.12 7.79 -1.91
CA VAL A 51 4.00 6.63 -1.72
C VAL A 51 4.36 6.01 -3.07
N GLN A 52 3.37 5.80 -3.95
CA GLN A 52 3.62 5.25 -5.28
C GLN A 52 4.52 6.16 -6.12
N ALA A 53 4.24 7.47 -6.14
CA ALA A 53 5.04 8.42 -6.88
C ALA A 53 6.49 8.49 -6.35
N ALA A 54 6.68 8.45 -5.03
CA ALA A 54 7.99 8.42 -4.40
C ALA A 54 8.74 7.11 -4.74
N ALA A 55 8.06 5.97 -4.72
CA ALA A 55 8.62 4.69 -5.11
C ALA A 55 9.07 4.69 -6.59
N ALA A 56 8.24 5.24 -7.48
CA ALA A 56 8.55 5.40 -8.91
C ALA A 56 9.74 6.33 -9.15
N ARG A 57 9.89 7.39 -8.34
CA ARG A 57 11.08 8.27 -8.35
C ARG A 57 12.34 7.61 -7.80
N GLY A 58 12.23 6.44 -7.20
CA GLY A 58 13.38 5.72 -6.66
C GLY A 58 13.65 5.95 -5.18
N GLU A 59 12.75 6.60 -4.44
CA GLU A 59 12.93 6.87 -3.01
C GLU A 59 12.90 5.56 -2.21
N GLY A 60 13.98 5.28 -1.47
CA GLY A 60 14.18 3.99 -0.79
C GLY A 60 13.09 3.68 0.24
N TRP A 61 12.73 4.65 1.08
CA TRP A 61 11.69 4.49 2.09
C TRP A 61 10.34 4.10 1.45
N ALA A 62 9.98 4.75 0.34
CA ALA A 62 8.72 4.52 -0.34
C ALA A 62 8.68 3.16 -1.04
N LYS A 63 9.79 2.73 -1.66
CA LYS A 63 9.91 1.39 -2.23
C LYS A 63 9.74 0.30 -1.18
N ASP A 64 10.42 0.45 -0.04
CA ASP A 64 10.35 -0.52 1.05
C ASP A 64 8.95 -0.57 1.65
N PHE A 65 8.32 0.60 1.87
CA PHE A 65 6.96 0.69 2.38
C PHE A 65 5.95 0.07 1.42
N TYR A 66 5.99 0.47 0.14
CA TYR A 66 5.09 -0.04 -0.89
C TYR A 66 5.23 -1.56 -1.05
N LYS A 67 6.45 -2.09 -1.02
CA LYS A 67 6.70 -3.53 -1.05
C LYS A 67 6.08 -4.23 0.17
N GLY A 68 6.26 -3.71 1.38
CA GLY A 68 5.69 -4.26 2.61
C GLY A 68 4.16 -4.28 2.56
N PHE A 69 3.56 -3.17 2.13
CA PHE A 69 2.12 -3.02 1.90
C PHE A 69 1.57 -4.06 0.93
N ILE A 70 2.15 -4.15 -0.27
CA ILE A 70 1.68 -5.09 -1.30
C ILE A 70 1.91 -6.54 -0.86
N THR A 71 3.05 -6.86 -0.23
CA THR A 71 3.35 -8.21 0.25
C THR A 71 2.33 -8.69 1.27
N THR A 72 1.94 -7.81 2.20
CA THR A 72 0.94 -8.12 3.24
C THR A 72 -0.42 -8.43 2.64
N ARG A 73 -0.82 -7.73 1.57
CA ARG A 73 -2.11 -7.90 0.90
C ARG A 73 -2.08 -8.92 -0.25
N MET A 74 -0.90 -9.38 -0.65
CA MET A 74 -0.67 -10.28 -1.79
C MET A 74 -1.51 -11.57 -1.75
N PRO A 75 -1.68 -12.26 -0.60
CA PRO A 75 -2.50 -13.47 -0.56
C PRO A 75 -3.95 -13.22 -1.00
N GLY A 76 -4.54 -12.08 -0.60
CA GLY A 76 -5.89 -11.68 -1.01
C GLY A 76 -5.95 -11.30 -2.49
N TYR A 77 -4.98 -10.54 -2.98
CA TYR A 77 -4.89 -10.17 -4.39
C TYR A 77 -4.75 -11.39 -5.30
N ARG A 78 -3.90 -12.35 -4.91
CA ARG A 78 -3.72 -13.60 -5.66
C ARG A 78 -4.99 -14.43 -5.68
N ALA A 79 -5.72 -14.52 -4.58
CA ALA A 79 -6.99 -15.23 -4.52
C ALA A 79 -8.03 -14.62 -5.49
N THR A 80 -8.18 -13.30 -5.51
CA THR A 80 -9.08 -12.61 -6.44
C THR A 80 -8.62 -12.79 -7.90
N TYR A 81 -7.31 -12.66 -8.17
CA TYR A 81 -6.74 -12.87 -9.49
C TYR A 81 -7.04 -14.28 -10.03
N ASP A 82 -6.73 -15.31 -9.25
CA ASP A 82 -6.93 -16.72 -9.64
C ASP A 82 -8.42 -17.06 -9.83
N GLN A 83 -9.30 -16.44 -9.04
CA GLN A 83 -10.74 -16.62 -9.16
C GLN A 83 -11.27 -15.98 -10.45
N ALA A 84 -10.83 -14.78 -10.79
CA ALA A 84 -11.20 -14.10 -12.03
C ALA A 84 -10.74 -14.90 -13.26
N GLN A 85 -9.50 -15.38 -13.25
CA GLN A 85 -8.96 -16.22 -14.33
C GLN A 85 -9.76 -17.51 -14.51
N ARG A 86 -10.10 -18.21 -13.41
CA ARG A 86 -10.92 -19.43 -13.47
C ARG A 86 -12.31 -19.21 -14.06
N ARG A 87 -12.85 -17.99 -13.96
CA ARG A 87 -14.15 -17.60 -14.49
C ARG A 87 -14.08 -17.01 -15.91
N GLY A 88 -12.89 -16.87 -16.49
CA GLY A 88 -12.69 -16.17 -17.76
C GLY A 88 -13.02 -14.67 -17.68
N ALA A 89 -12.94 -14.07 -16.49
CA ALA A 89 -13.22 -12.66 -16.25
C ALA A 89 -11.94 -11.81 -16.28
N ASP A 90 -12.08 -10.49 -16.43
CA ASP A 90 -10.98 -9.55 -16.31
C ASP A 90 -10.49 -9.48 -14.85
N ALA A 91 -9.26 -9.95 -14.62
CA ALA A 91 -8.64 -9.97 -13.30
C ALA A 91 -8.28 -8.57 -12.78
N GLY A 92 -7.95 -7.63 -13.67
CA GLY A 92 -7.70 -6.25 -13.28
C GLY A 92 -8.97 -5.59 -12.76
N ALA A 93 -10.07 -5.69 -13.52
CA ALA A 93 -11.36 -5.17 -13.08
C ALA A 93 -11.89 -5.83 -11.79
N ALA A 94 -11.52 -7.09 -11.52
CA ALA A 94 -11.82 -7.75 -10.25
C ALA A 94 -11.01 -7.16 -9.09
N LEU A 95 -9.72 -6.92 -9.29
CA LEU A 95 -8.84 -6.32 -8.30
C LEU A 95 -9.26 -4.88 -7.96
N GLU A 96 -9.61 -4.05 -8.96
CA GLU A 96 -10.14 -2.70 -8.72
C GLU A 96 -11.41 -2.74 -7.85
N ARG A 97 -12.37 -3.60 -8.23
CA ARG A 97 -13.68 -3.68 -7.58
C ARG A 97 -13.62 -4.23 -6.16
N GLU A 98 -12.84 -5.30 -5.94
CA GLU A 98 -12.84 -6.02 -4.67
C GLU A 98 -11.86 -5.43 -3.66
N HIS A 99 -10.78 -4.81 -4.13
CA HIS A 99 -9.71 -4.29 -3.27
C HIS A 99 -9.57 -2.76 -3.34
N GLY A 100 -10.43 -2.08 -4.11
CA GLY A 100 -10.41 -0.63 -4.26
C GLY A 100 -9.13 -0.08 -4.89
N LEU A 101 -8.39 -0.93 -5.61
CA LEU A 101 -7.10 -0.55 -6.19
C LEU A 101 -7.29 0.46 -7.32
N SER A 102 -6.37 1.42 -7.40
CA SER A 102 -6.23 2.26 -8.60
C SER A 102 -5.75 1.41 -9.78
N PRO A 103 -6.01 1.81 -11.03
CA PRO A 103 -5.51 1.10 -12.21
C PRO A 103 -3.99 0.88 -12.20
N ASP A 104 -3.23 1.88 -11.71
CA ASP A 104 -1.77 1.78 -11.60
C ASP A 104 -1.36 0.72 -10.56
N ALA A 105 -2.02 0.71 -9.39
CA ALA A 105 -1.77 -0.30 -8.36
C ALA A 105 -2.15 -1.71 -8.84
N VAL A 106 -3.22 -1.85 -9.62
CA VAL A 106 -3.60 -3.13 -10.26
C VAL A 106 -2.52 -3.62 -11.21
N ALA A 107 -1.95 -2.74 -12.03
CA ALA A 107 -0.88 -3.11 -12.95
C ALA A 107 0.35 -3.64 -12.18
N GLU A 108 0.75 -2.99 -11.09
CA GLU A 108 1.85 -3.43 -10.24
C GLU A 108 1.57 -4.77 -9.56
N VAL A 109 0.38 -4.94 -8.97
CA VAL A 109 -0.03 -6.21 -8.35
C VAL A 109 -0.01 -7.36 -9.35
N ILE A 110 -0.55 -7.17 -10.56
CA ILE A 110 -0.53 -8.19 -11.60
C ILE A 110 0.91 -8.52 -12.02
N ALA A 111 1.78 -7.53 -12.15
CA ALA A 111 3.19 -7.76 -12.46
C ALA A 111 3.88 -8.60 -11.38
N MET A 112 3.61 -8.32 -10.11
CA MET A 112 4.16 -9.08 -8.98
C MET A 112 3.62 -10.51 -8.92
N ILE A 113 2.32 -10.73 -9.09
CA ILE A 113 1.71 -12.07 -9.12
C ILE A 113 2.32 -12.92 -10.24
N ARG A 114 2.66 -12.32 -11.39
CA ARG A 114 3.25 -13.04 -12.53
C ARG A 114 4.74 -13.34 -12.35
N ALA A 115 5.43 -12.61 -11.47
CA ALA A 115 6.85 -12.79 -11.19
C ALA A 115 7.11 -13.81 -10.05
N SER A 116 6.07 -14.23 -9.32
CA SER A 116 6.12 -15.21 -8.22
C SER A 116 5.76 -16.63 -8.66
#